data_AF-A0AA86J1Y6-F1
#
_entry.id   AF-A0AA86J1Y6-F1
#
_cell.length_a   1.000
_cell.length_b   1.000
_cell.length_c   1.000
_cell.angle_alpha   90.00
_cell.angle_beta   90.00
_cell.angle_gamma   90.00
#
_symmetry.space_group_name_H-M   'P 1'
#
loop_
_entity.id
_entity.type
_entity.pdbx_description
1 polymer ?
#
loop_
_entity_poly.entity_id
_entity_poly.type
_entity_poly.pdbx_seq_one_letter_code
_entity_poly.pdbx_strand_id
1 'polypeptide(L)'
;MDSIDKDLRSILQIRKMRADSLSRAARAREMERNSMAKDVVDKVQALTATEIQVRQLQQERLGELVSGQFVKIDRVEAFSKMQLRGVQQIMDANRDIELAQKRLESSNERLEESMQIAKVAEKKKIAIEEVIEWRKN
;
A
#
# COMPACT_ATOMS: atom_id res chain seq x y z
N MET A 1 45.36 -14.48 22.35
CA MET A 1 44.03 -13.85 22.19
C MET A 1 43.12 -14.48 23.21
N ASP A 2 42.61 -13.68 24.16
CA ASP A 2 41.78 -14.14 25.28
C ASP A 2 40.54 -14.90 24.77
N SER A 3 40.12 -15.95 25.48
CA SER A 3 38.92 -16.73 25.13
C SER A 3 37.71 -15.81 25.02
N ILE A 4 37.63 -14.83 25.92
CA ILE A 4 36.53 -13.86 25.95
C ILE A 4 36.54 -12.98 24.69
N ASP A 5 37.71 -12.59 24.16
CA ASP A 5 37.78 -11.78 22.94
C ASP A 5 37.32 -12.57 21.71
N LYS A 6 37.59 -13.89 21.67
CA LYS A 6 37.09 -14.77 20.61
C LYS A 6 35.56 -14.94 20.68
N ASP A 7 35.03 -15.10 21.89
CA ASP A 7 33.59 -15.22 22.12
C ASP A 7 32.86 -13.92 21.76
N LEU A 8 33.38 -12.76 22.17
CA LEU A 8 32.82 -11.45 21.83
C LEU A 8 32.82 -11.20 20.31
N ARG A 9 33.89 -11.57 19.60
CA ARG A 9 33.94 -11.48 18.13
C ARG A 9 32.93 -12.41 17.46
N SER A 10 32.74 -13.61 17.98
CA SER A 10 31.74 -14.57 17.47
C SER A 10 30.31 -14.05 17.69
N ILE A 11 30.02 -13.51 18.87
CA ILE A 11 28.74 -12.86 19.19
C ILE A 11 28.51 -11.65 18.27
N LEU A 12 29.54 -10.83 18.03
CA LEU A 12 29.46 -9.70 17.12
C LEU A 12 29.12 -10.15 15.70
N GLN A 13 29.77 -11.20 15.20
CA GLN A 13 29.47 -11.74 13.87
C GLN A 13 28.01 -12.19 13.76
N ILE A 14 27.50 -12.91 14.76
CA ILE A 14 26.08 -13.33 14.80
C ILE A 14 25.14 -12.11 14.82
N ARG A 15 25.46 -11.09 15.61
CA ARG A 15 24.64 -9.87 15.71
C ARG A 15 24.66 -9.04 14.44
N LYS A 16 25.81 -8.93 13.76
CA LYS A 16 25.94 -8.32 12.42
C LYS A 16 25.04 -9.03 11.41
N MET A 17 25.16 -10.35 11.29
CA MET A 17 24.32 -11.13 10.37
C MET A 17 22.82 -10.96 10.66
N ARG A 18 22.41 -10.94 11.93
CA ARG A 18 21.01 -10.73 12.33
C ARG A 18 20.52 -9.31 12.00
N ALA A 19 21.30 -8.28 12.31
CA ALA A 19 20.96 -6.89 12.00
C ALA A 19 20.81 -6.70 10.49
N ASP A 20 21.75 -7.21 9.69
CA ASP A 20 21.70 -7.14 8.23
C ASP A 20 20.48 -7.88 7.66
N SER A 21 20.19 -9.08 8.16
CA SER A 21 19.04 -9.86 7.72
C SER A 21 17.72 -9.16 8.01
N LEU A 22 17.57 -8.59 9.20
CA LEU A 22 16.37 -7.88 9.61
C LEU A 22 16.23 -6.53 8.90
N SER A 23 17.33 -5.84 8.62
CA SER A 23 17.34 -4.64 7.78
C SER A 23 16.86 -4.93 6.36
N ARG A 24 17.32 -6.04 5.76
CA ARG A 24 16.82 -6.48 4.45
C ARG A 24 15.34 -6.82 4.48
N ALA A 25 14.86 -7.49 5.53
CA ALA A 25 13.44 -7.79 5.69
C ALA A 25 12.59 -6.50 5.80
N ALA A 26 13.05 -5.51 6.58
CA ALA A 26 12.36 -4.22 6.67
C ALA A 26 12.31 -3.48 5.32
N ARG A 27 13.40 -3.49 4.55
CA ARG A 27 13.42 -2.92 3.19
C ARG A 27 12.45 -3.63 2.24
N ALA A 28 12.35 -4.95 2.33
CA ALA A 28 11.38 -5.70 1.54
C ALA A 28 9.94 -5.29 1.89
N ARG A 29 9.63 -5.13 3.19
CA ARG A 29 8.32 -4.61 3.64
C ARG A 29 8.06 -3.18 3.17
N GLU A 30 9.08 -2.34 3.12
CA GLU A 30 8.96 -0.98 2.61
C GLU A 30 8.62 -0.97 1.11
N MET A 31 9.24 -1.86 0.33
CA MET A 31 8.90 -2.04 -1.08
C MET A 31 7.47 -2.54 -1.27
N GLU A 32 7.02 -3.52 -0.47
CA GLU A 32 5.63 -3.99 -0.47
C GLU A 32 4.67 -2.84 -0.17
N ARG A 33 4.93 -2.05 0.87
CA ARG A 33 4.13 -0.88 1.24
C ARG A 33 4.05 0.13 0.11
N ASN A 34 5.17 0.43 -0.54
CA ASN A 34 5.21 1.38 -1.66
C ASN A 34 4.41 0.86 -2.86
N SER A 35 4.44 -0.45 -3.14
CA SER A 35 3.59 -1.06 -4.15
C SER A 35 2.11 -0.92 -3.81
N MET A 36 1.72 -1.13 -2.54
CA MET A 36 0.32 -0.98 -2.09
C MET A 36 -0.14 0.48 -2.16
N ALA A 37 0.73 1.43 -1.81
CA ALA A 37 0.43 2.85 -1.91
C ALA A 37 0.16 3.27 -3.36
N LYS A 38 0.95 2.71 -4.31
CA LYS A 38 0.72 2.92 -5.73
C LYS A 38 -0.62 2.33 -6.20
N ASP A 39 -0.97 1.11 -5.77
CA ASP A 39 -2.26 0.49 -6.10
C ASP A 39 -3.46 1.35 -5.67
N VAL A 40 -3.40 2.00 -4.49
CA VAL A 40 -4.44 2.94 -4.06
C VAL A 40 -4.54 4.12 -5.03
N VAL A 41 -3.41 4.72 -5.42
CA VAL A 41 -3.38 5.84 -6.36
C VAL A 41 -3.95 5.43 -7.72
N ASP A 42 -3.53 4.29 -8.25
CA ASP A 42 -3.99 3.77 -9.53
C ASP A 42 -5.50 3.51 -9.52
N LYS A 43 -6.05 2.97 -8.41
CA LYS A 43 -7.49 2.77 -8.23
C LYS A 43 -8.28 4.07 -8.13
N VAL A 44 -7.76 5.08 -7.43
CA VAL A 44 -8.39 6.41 -7.37
C VAL A 44 -8.43 7.05 -8.76
N GLN A 45 -7.35 6.94 -9.53
CA GLN A 45 -7.33 7.43 -10.91
C GLN A 45 -8.35 6.68 -11.80
N ALA A 46 -8.46 5.36 -11.64
CA ALA A 46 -9.45 4.56 -12.37
C ALA A 46 -10.89 4.95 -12.01
N LEU A 47 -11.18 5.26 -10.74
CA LEU A 47 -12.46 5.81 -10.32
C LEU A 47 -12.74 7.14 -11.02
N THR A 48 -11.81 8.09 -11.00
CA THR A 48 -11.98 9.39 -11.67
C THR A 48 -12.25 9.22 -13.17
N ALA A 49 -11.53 8.31 -13.84
CA ALA A 49 -11.79 7.99 -15.25
C ALA A 49 -13.20 7.42 -15.46
N THR A 50 -13.64 6.52 -14.56
CA THR A 50 -14.98 5.93 -14.60
C THR A 50 -16.06 6.99 -14.40
N GLU A 51 -15.90 7.90 -13.43
CA GLU A 51 -16.84 8.99 -13.18
C GLU A 51 -16.98 9.92 -14.40
N ILE A 52 -15.86 10.24 -15.06
CA ILE A 52 -15.86 11.03 -16.29
C ILE A 52 -16.64 10.30 -17.39
N GLN A 53 -16.35 9.02 -17.63
CA GLN A 53 -17.03 8.22 -18.65
C GLN A 53 -18.53 8.10 -18.39
N VAL A 54 -18.93 7.80 -17.14
CA VAL A 54 -20.34 7.71 -16.74
C VAL A 54 -21.03 9.05 -16.98
N ARG A 55 -20.41 10.17 -16.62
CA ARG A 55 -20.97 11.51 -16.83
C ARG A 55 -21.12 11.84 -18.31
N GLN A 56 -20.12 11.55 -19.13
CA GLN A 56 -20.17 11.77 -20.58
C GLN A 56 -21.31 10.96 -21.21
N LEU A 57 -21.39 9.67 -20.89
CA LEU A 57 -22.46 8.79 -21.39
C LEU A 57 -23.84 9.29 -20.95
N GLN A 58 -23.98 9.76 -19.71
CA GLN A 58 -25.24 10.33 -19.22
C GLN A 58 -25.61 11.61 -19.96
N GLN A 59 -24.65 12.50 -20.24
CA GLN A 59 -24.89 13.73 -21.00
C GLN A 59 -25.31 13.44 -22.44
N GLU A 60 -24.62 12.52 -23.12
CA GLU A 60 -24.96 12.11 -24.49
C GLU A 60 -26.38 11.53 -24.56
N ARG A 61 -26.72 10.59 -23.67
CA ARG A 61 -28.05 9.96 -23.64
C ARG A 61 -29.15 10.93 -23.22
N LEU A 62 -28.86 11.88 -22.33
CA LEU A 62 -29.80 12.93 -21.99
C LEU A 62 -30.07 13.85 -23.20
N GLY A 63 -29.03 14.18 -23.98
CA GLY A 63 -29.18 14.93 -25.23
C GLY A 63 -30.07 14.22 -26.25
N GLU A 64 -29.93 12.89 -26.40
CA GLU A 64 -30.80 12.07 -27.25
C GLU A 64 -32.26 12.03 -26.77
N LEU A 65 -32.49 12.15 -25.47
CA LEU A 65 -33.83 12.18 -24.87
C LEU A 65 -34.52 13.52 -25.09
N VAL A 66 -33.80 14.62 -24.91
CA VAL A 66 -34.34 15.99 -24.94
C VAL A 66 -34.43 16.58 -26.36
N SER A 67 -33.69 16.03 -27.32
CA SER A 67 -33.72 16.48 -28.73
C SER A 67 -34.97 16.07 -29.52
N GLY A 68 -35.79 15.16 -28.99
CA GLY A 68 -37.04 14.74 -29.62
C GLY A 68 -38.21 15.68 -29.31
N GLN A 69 -39.14 15.84 -30.26
CA GLN A 69 -40.38 16.60 -30.05
C GLN A 69 -41.29 15.99 -28.98
N PHE A 70 -41.15 14.67 -28.74
CA PHE A 70 -41.78 13.93 -27.65
C PHE A 70 -40.79 12.91 -27.05
N VAL A 71 -40.81 12.77 -25.73
CA VAL A 71 -39.99 11.79 -25.00
C VAL A 71 -40.70 10.42 -25.03
N LYS A 72 -40.02 9.39 -25.56
CA LYS A 72 -40.54 8.02 -25.55
C LYS A 72 -40.24 7.34 -24.21
N ILE A 73 -41.24 6.70 -23.61
CA ILE A 73 -41.12 5.98 -22.32
C ILE A 73 -39.98 4.96 -22.36
N ASP A 74 -39.85 4.17 -23.44
CA ASP A 74 -38.77 3.18 -23.59
C ASP A 74 -37.37 3.79 -23.51
N ARG A 75 -37.19 5.03 -24.00
CA ARG A 75 -35.91 5.74 -23.91
C ARG A 75 -35.62 6.21 -22.50
N VAL A 76 -36.64 6.61 -21.75
CA VAL A 76 -36.52 7.00 -20.34
C VAL A 76 -36.14 5.80 -19.49
N GLU A 77 -36.75 4.65 -19.72
CA GLU A 77 -36.38 3.41 -19.04
C GLU A 77 -34.94 2.98 -19.34
N ALA A 78 -34.53 3.03 -20.62
CA ALA A 78 -33.17 2.72 -21.02
C ALA A 78 -32.15 3.65 -20.35
N PHE A 79 -32.46 4.94 -20.28
CA PHE A 79 -31.63 5.94 -19.59
C PHE A 79 -31.52 5.66 -18.10
N SER A 80 -32.63 5.37 -17.42
CA SER A 80 -32.65 5.03 -15.99
C SER A 80 -31.82 3.77 -15.70
N LYS A 81 -31.96 2.72 -16.52
CA LYS A 81 -31.14 1.50 -16.41
C LYS A 81 -29.64 1.79 -16.59
N MET A 82 -29.28 2.69 -17.50
CA MET A 82 -27.89 3.12 -17.70
C MET A 82 -27.36 3.91 -16.48
N GLN A 83 -28.16 4.82 -15.92
CA GLN A 83 -27.77 5.56 -14.70
C GLN A 83 -27.52 4.61 -13.53
N LEU A 84 -28.42 3.63 -13.31
CA LEU A 84 -28.25 2.63 -12.24
C LEU A 84 -26.96 1.82 -12.42
N ARG A 85 -26.63 1.43 -13.66
CA ARG A 85 -25.35 0.74 -13.95
C ARG A 85 -24.14 1.63 -13.67
N GLY A 86 -24.19 2.91 -14.04
CA GLY A 86 -23.12 3.86 -13.76
C GLY A 86 -22.90 4.06 -12.26
N VAL A 87 -23.99 4.16 -11.48
CA VAL A 87 -23.92 4.23 -10.01
C VAL A 87 -23.28 2.95 -9.44
N GLN A 88 -23.69 1.77 -9.92
CA GLN A 88 -23.10 0.51 -9.47
C GLN A 88 -21.60 0.45 -9.76
N GLN A 89 -21.16 0.85 -10.95
CA GLN A 89 -19.74 0.89 -11.31
C GLN A 89 -18.91 1.79 -10.38
N ILE A 90 -19.45 2.97 -10.03
CA ILE A 90 -18.82 3.90 -9.09
C ILE A 90 -18.78 3.30 -7.68
N MET A 91 -19.84 2.62 -7.24
CA MET A 91 -19.88 1.93 -5.95
C MET A 91 -18.84 0.81 -5.87
N ASP A 92 -18.73 -0.01 -6.91
CA ASP A 92 -17.77 -1.10 -6.98
C ASP A 92 -16.33 -0.57 -6.97
N ALA A 93 -16.04 0.50 -7.73
CA ALA A 93 -14.73 1.15 -7.72
C ALA A 93 -14.36 1.74 -6.35
N ASN A 94 -15.32 2.35 -5.65
CA ASN A 94 -15.11 2.84 -4.28
C ASN A 94 -14.83 1.71 -3.29
N ARG A 95 -15.54 0.59 -3.41
CA ARG A 95 -15.29 -0.60 -2.57
C ARG A 95 -13.88 -1.15 -2.81
N ASP A 96 -13.44 -1.17 -4.06
CA ASP A 96 -12.09 -1.59 -4.41
C ASP A 96 -11.00 -0.68 -3.83
N ILE A 97 -11.24 0.63 -3.79
CA ILE A 97 -10.35 1.61 -3.14
C ILE A 97 -10.30 1.34 -1.64
N GLU A 98 -11.44 1.13 -0.99
CA GLU A 98 -11.50 0.84 0.46
C GLU A 98 -10.71 -0.44 0.80
N LEU A 99 -10.85 -1.50 -0.02
CA LEU A 99 -10.09 -2.73 0.13
C LEU A 99 -8.58 -2.50 -0.04
N ALA A 100 -8.17 -1.69 -1.01
CA ALA A 100 -6.76 -1.35 -1.22
C ALA A 100 -6.20 -0.51 -0.05
N GLN A 101 -6.98 0.42 0.48
CA GLN A 101 -6.61 1.21 1.66
C GLN A 101 -6.40 0.33 2.90
N LYS A 102 -7.29 -0.63 3.16
CA LYS A 102 -7.13 -1.60 4.26
C LYS A 102 -5.86 -2.46 4.10
N ARG A 103 -5.53 -2.85 2.87
CA ARG A 103 -4.27 -3.57 2.59
C ARG A 103 -3.03 -2.70 2.85
N LEU A 104 -3.09 -1.42 2.46
CA LEU A 104 -2.04 -0.46 2.73
C LEU A 104 -1.84 -0.24 4.23
N GLU A 105 -2.92 -0.09 4.99
CA GLU A 105 -2.90 0.03 6.44
C GLU A 105 -2.21 -1.17 7.10
N SER A 106 -2.66 -2.38 6.78
CA SER A 106 -2.00 -3.62 7.25
C SER A 106 -0.54 -3.74 6.79
N SER A 107 -0.18 -3.18 5.64
CA SER A 107 1.21 -3.14 5.19
C SER A 107 2.06 -2.14 5.99
N ASN A 108 1.48 -1.02 6.44
CA ASN A 108 2.15 -0.05 7.29
C ASN A 108 2.45 -0.63 8.67
N GLU A 109 1.48 -1.31 9.28
CA GLU A 109 1.66 -1.98 10.58
C GLU A 109 2.81 -3.00 10.54
N ARG A 110 2.82 -3.87 9.52
CA ARG A 110 3.90 -4.87 9.33
C ARG A 110 5.26 -4.23 9.07
N LEU A 111 5.30 -3.11 8.36
CA LEU A 111 6.55 -2.35 8.16
C LEU A 111 7.05 -1.78 9.48
N GLU A 112 6.16 -1.16 10.28
CA GLU A 112 6.51 -0.60 11.58
C GLU A 112 7.08 -1.66 12.52
N GLU A 113 6.42 -2.82 12.64
CA GLU A 113 6.91 -3.96 13.40
C GLU A 113 8.30 -4.40 12.92
N SER A 114 8.47 -4.56 11.61
CA SER A 114 9.75 -4.99 11.01
C SER A 114 10.86 -3.97 11.25
N MET A 115 10.56 -2.67 11.17
CA MET A 115 11.51 -1.60 11.45
C MET A 115 11.93 -1.60 12.92
N GLN A 116 10.98 -1.80 13.83
CA GLN A 116 11.27 -1.86 15.27
C GLN A 116 12.16 -3.05 15.61
N ILE A 117 11.89 -4.23 15.03
CA ILE A 117 12.74 -5.41 15.20
C ILE A 117 14.15 -5.16 14.66
N ALA A 118 14.28 -4.59 13.47
CA ALA A 118 15.58 -4.23 12.88
C ALA A 118 16.34 -3.24 13.75
N LYS A 119 15.67 -2.22 14.30
CA LYS A 119 16.26 -1.22 15.21
C LYS A 119 16.76 -1.86 16.50
N VAL A 120 16.02 -2.79 17.09
CA VAL A 120 16.46 -3.52 18.30
C VAL A 120 17.68 -4.39 17.99
N ALA A 121 17.72 -5.07 16.84
CA ALA A 121 18.86 -5.87 16.42
C ALA A 121 20.12 -5.01 16.22
N GLU A 122 19.96 -3.84 15.59
CA GLU A 122 21.05 -2.88 15.38
C GLU A 122 21.59 -2.33 16.71
N LYS A 123 20.71 -1.96 17.65
CA LYS A 123 21.13 -1.55 19.00
C LYS A 123 21.94 -2.64 19.71
N LYS A 124 21.52 -3.91 19.60
CA LYS A 124 22.26 -5.03 20.19
C LYS A 124 23.62 -5.22 19.51
N LYS A 125 23.74 -4.96 18.20
CA LYS A 125 25.02 -4.98 17.48
C LYS A 125 25.95 -3.89 18.02
N ILE A 126 25.49 -2.66 18.09
CA ILE A 126 26.27 -1.51 18.60
C ILE A 126 26.75 -1.77 20.03
N ALA A 127 25.86 -2.24 20.91
CA ALA A 127 26.21 -2.51 22.31
C ALA A 127 27.36 -3.54 22.46
N ILE A 128 27.48 -4.51 21.55
CA ILE A 128 28.61 -5.47 21.61
C ILE A 128 29.88 -4.87 20.99
N GLU A 129 29.76 -3.96 20.02
CA GLU A 129 30.90 -3.22 19.45
C GLU A 129 31.53 -2.32 20.53
N GLU A 130 30.71 -1.60 21.30
CA GLU A 130 31.14 -0.78 22.44
C GLU A 130 31.85 -1.60 23.52
N VAL A 131 31.34 -2.79 23.87
CA VAL A 131 32.00 -3.68 24.85
C VAL A 131 33.38 -4.14 24.36
N ILE A 132 33.50 -4.46 23.07
CA ILE A 132 34.77 -4.87 22.46
C ILE A 132 35.76 -3.68 22.44
N GLU A 133 35.28 -2.47 22.18
CA GLU A 133 36.09 -1.25 22.16
C GLU A 133 36.56 -0.88 23.57
N TRP A 134 35.65 -0.90 24.55
CA TRP A 134 35.97 -0.65 25.96
C TRP A 134 37.08 -1.57 26.48
N ARG A 135 37.07 -2.86 26.10
CA ARG A 135 38.11 -3.82 26.51
C ARG A 135 39.48 -3.60 25.87
N LYS A 136 39.58 -2.78 24.81
CA LYS A 136 40.86 -2.45 24.17
C LYS A 136 41.56 -1.25 24.81
N ASN A 137 40.82 -0.45 25.57
CA ASN A 137 41.29 0.72 26.31
C ASN A 137 41.58 0.35 27.78
#